data_AF-A0A653NP36-F1
#
_entry.id   AF-A0A653NP36-F1
#
_cell.length_a   1.000
_cell.length_b   1.000
_cell.length_c   1.000
_cell.angle_alpha   90.00
_cell.angle_beta   90.00
_cell.angle_gamma   90.00
#
_symmetry.space_group_name_H-M   'P 1'
#
loop_
_entity.id
_entity.type
_entity.pdbx_description
1 polymer ?
#
loop_
_entity_poly.entity_id
_entity_poly.type
_entity_poly.pdbx_seq_one_letter_code
_entity_poly.pdbx_strand_id
1 'polypeptide(L)'
;MSVKNKVVAFFSLCFVVLVAFIIGIIIYERRYSSRFKNTPLKISERNLKSEWGEPKRINQNGETKVLFYNSLFTYYAFSIDENNRIIRKYQD
;
A
#
# COMPACT_ATOMS: atom_id res chain seq x y z
N MET A 1 40.06 -21.28 -3.66
CA MET A 1 39.52 -19.90 -3.76
C MET A 1 40.06 -19.07 -2.60
N SER A 2 40.77 -17.97 -2.88
CA SER A 2 41.40 -17.13 -1.84
C SER A 2 40.38 -16.51 -0.89
N VAL A 3 40.75 -16.27 0.37
CA VAL A 3 39.90 -15.61 1.38
C VAL A 3 39.37 -14.28 0.86
N LYS A 4 40.20 -13.50 0.14
CA LYS A 4 39.80 -12.25 -0.51
C LYS A 4 38.63 -12.45 -1.49
N ASN A 5 38.65 -13.52 -2.28
CA ASN A 5 37.59 -13.81 -3.26
C ASN A 5 36.28 -14.23 -2.58
N LYS A 6 36.35 -14.92 -1.43
CA LYS A 6 35.16 -15.27 -0.63
C LYS A 6 34.50 -14.04 -0.01
N VAL A 7 35.31 -13.11 0.50
CA VAL A 7 34.84 -11.84 1.07
C VAL A 7 34.17 -10.98 0.00
N VAL A 8 34.80 -10.83 -1.16
CA VAL A 8 34.21 -10.08 -2.29
C VAL A 8 32.89 -10.73 -2.74
N ALA A 9 32.85 -12.05 -2.88
CA ALA A 9 31.62 -12.76 -3.26
C ALA A 9 30.48 -12.55 -2.25
N PHE A 10 30.79 -12.54 -0.95
CA PHE A 10 29.81 -12.25 0.09
C PHE A 10 29.25 -10.83 -0.01
N PHE A 11 30.09 -9.81 -0.15
CA PHE A 11 29.63 -8.43 -0.33
C PHE A 11 28.81 -8.24 -1.61
N SER A 12 29.21 -8.87 -2.71
CA SER A 12 28.44 -8.86 -3.96
C SER A 12 27.06 -9.50 -3.77
N LEU A 13 26.97 -10.61 -3.03
CA LEU A 13 25.69 -11.25 -2.72
C LEU A 13 24.80 -10.34 -1.85
N CYS A 14 25.35 -9.74 -0.80
CA CYS A 14 24.63 -8.79 0.04
C CYS A 14 24.09 -7.60 -0.78
N PHE A 15 24.89 -7.09 -1.71
CA PHE A 15 24.47 -6.01 -2.60
C PHE A 15 23.31 -6.44 -3.51
N VAL A 16 23.37 -7.62 -4.12
CA VAL A 16 22.29 -8.15 -4.95
C VAL A 16 21.00 -8.32 -4.14
N VAL A 17 21.09 -8.85 -2.92
CA VAL A 17 19.93 -8.99 -2.02
C VAL A 17 19.34 -7.63 -1.65
N LEU A 18 20.18 -6.63 -1.36
CA LEU A 18 19.73 -5.27 -1.06
C LEU A 18 18.99 -4.65 -2.25
N VAL A 19 19.54 -4.78 -3.46
CA VAL A 19 18.91 -4.26 -4.68
C VAL A 19 17.57 -4.96 -4.94
N ALA A 20 17.52 -6.29 -4.82
CA ALA A 20 16.27 -7.05 -4.96
C ALA A 20 15.21 -6.63 -3.93
N PHE A 21 15.63 -6.35 -2.69
CA PHE A 21 14.75 -5.86 -1.64
C PHE A 21 14.18 -4.47 -1.98
N ILE A 22 15.02 -3.53 -2.43
CA ILE A 22 14.57 -2.19 -2.85
C ILE A 22 13.58 -2.29 -4.02
N ILE A 23 13.88 -3.11 -5.04
CA ILE A 23 12.98 -3.34 -6.18
C ILE A 23 11.64 -3.92 -5.69
N GLY A 24 11.68 -4.88 -4.76
CA GLY A 24 10.49 -5.47 -4.15
C GLY A 24 9.60 -4.41 -3.49
N ILE A 25 10.19 -3.49 -2.73
CA ILE A 25 9.46 -2.38 -2.11
C ILE A 25 8.86 -1.45 -3.18
N ILE A 26 9.62 -1.09 -4.22
CA ILE A 26 9.11 -0.22 -5.31
C ILE A 26 7.91 -0.89 -6.01
N ILE A 27 8.00 -2.18 -6.31
CA ILE A 27 6.90 -2.93 -6.95
C ILE A 27 5.69 -2.99 -6.02
N TYR A 28 5.91 -3.24 -4.73
CA TYR A 28 4.86 -3.27 -3.72
C TYR A 28 4.10 -1.93 -3.66
N GLU A 29 4.82 -0.80 -3.56
CA GLU A 29 4.22 0.54 -3.55
C GLU A 29 3.49 0.86 -4.87
N ARG A 30 4.09 0.53 -6.02
CA ARG A 30 3.44 0.71 -7.33
C ARG A 30 2.14 -0.09 -7.44
N ARG A 31 2.10 -1.29 -6.89
CA ARG A 31 0.88 -2.12 -6.87
C ARG A 31 -0.22 -1.47 -6.03
N TYR A 32 0.11 -0.94 -4.85
CA TYR A 32 -0.85 -0.21 -4.02
C TYR A 32 -1.36 1.07 -4.68
N SER A 33 -0.47 1.87 -5.29
CA SER A 33 -0.89 3.08 -6.01
C SER A 33 -1.77 2.76 -7.22
N SER A 34 -1.43 1.72 -7.99
CA SER A 34 -2.26 1.25 -9.10
C SER A 34 -3.64 0.82 -8.60
N ARG A 35 -3.68 0.07 -7.50
CA ARG A 35 -4.93 -0.34 -6.85
C ARG A 35 -5.79 0.88 -6.48
N PHE A 36 -5.21 1.89 -5.83
CA PHE A 36 -5.90 3.13 -5.45
C PHE A 36 -6.55 3.84 -6.64
N LYS A 37 -5.80 3.95 -7.75
CA LYS A 37 -6.29 4.56 -8.98
C LYS A 37 -7.47 3.77 -9.55
N ASN A 38 -7.38 2.45 -9.55
CA ASN A 38 -8.37 1.55 -10.14
C ASN A 38 -9.61 1.31 -9.26
N THR A 39 -9.54 1.52 -7.95
CA THR A 39 -10.70 1.36 -7.07
C THR A 39 -11.78 2.38 -7.43
N PRO A 40 -12.98 1.96 -7.85
CA PRO A 40 -14.01 2.89 -8.31
C PRO A 40 -14.57 3.73 -7.17
N LEU A 41 -15.10 4.92 -7.51
CA LEU A 41 -16.04 5.61 -6.62
C LEU A 41 -17.39 4.89 -6.62
N LYS A 42 -18.22 5.18 -5.61
CA LYS A 42 -19.57 4.62 -5.40
C LYS A 42 -19.62 3.12 -5.11
N ILE A 43 -18.48 2.46 -4.93
CA ILE A 43 -18.45 1.08 -4.40
C ILE A 43 -18.87 1.09 -2.93
N SER A 44 -19.43 -0.04 -2.48
CA SER A 44 -19.81 -0.21 -1.08
C SER A 44 -18.59 -0.37 -0.18
N GLU A 45 -18.73 -0.02 1.10
CA GLU A 45 -17.72 -0.31 2.13
C GLU A 45 -17.29 -1.78 2.13
N ARG A 46 -18.26 -2.69 2.00
CA ARG A 46 -17.99 -4.14 1.98
C ARG A 46 -17.09 -4.53 0.81
N ASN A 47 -17.36 -4.01 -0.39
CA ASN A 47 -16.55 -4.31 -1.56
C ASN A 47 -15.16 -3.70 -1.44
N LEU A 48 -15.07 -2.47 -0.90
CA LEU A 48 -13.77 -1.86 -0.60
C LEU A 48 -12.96 -2.73 0.34
N LYS A 49 -13.55 -3.22 1.44
CA LYS A 49 -12.86 -4.10 2.39
C LYS A 49 -12.49 -5.45 1.79
N SER A 50 -13.32 -6.00 0.91
CA SER A 50 -13.00 -7.24 0.19
C SER A 50 -11.78 -7.06 -0.71
N GLU A 51 -11.61 -5.87 -1.29
CA GLU A 51 -10.40 -5.54 -2.01
C GLU A 51 -9.26 -5.24 -1.02
N TRP A 52 -9.36 -4.13 -0.29
CA TRP A 52 -8.27 -3.53 0.47
C TRP A 52 -7.93 -4.21 1.79
N GLY A 53 -8.78 -5.12 2.26
CA GLY A 53 -8.74 -5.65 3.62
C GLY A 53 -9.39 -4.69 4.63
N GLU A 54 -9.14 -4.95 5.91
CA GLU A 54 -9.60 -4.07 6.97
C GLU A 54 -8.76 -2.79 7.03
N PRO A 55 -9.40 -1.62 7.24
CA PRO A 55 -8.69 -0.35 7.40
C PRO A 55 -7.89 -0.34 8.71
N LYS A 56 -6.74 0.33 8.71
CA LYS A 56 -5.94 0.50 9.93
C LYS A 56 -6.59 1.49 10.91
N ARG A 57 -7.32 2.47 10.38
CA ARG A 57 -8.05 3.44 11.19
C ARG A 57 -9.36 3.81 10.53
N ILE A 58 -10.34 4.11 11.36
CA ILE A 58 -11.64 4.63 10.95
C ILE A 58 -11.85 5.95 11.69
N ASN A 59 -12.27 6.98 10.98
CA ASN A 59 -12.73 8.24 11.56
C ASN A 59 -14.17 8.48 11.12
N GLN A 60 -15.01 9.05 11.98
CA GLN A 60 -16.38 9.38 11.65
C GLN A 60 -16.63 10.83 12.03
N ASN A 61 -17.04 11.64 11.06
CA ASN A 61 -17.36 13.04 11.26
C ASN A 61 -18.77 13.30 10.70
N GLY A 62 -19.76 13.32 11.60
CA GLY A 62 -21.17 13.38 11.24
C GLY A 62 -21.58 12.22 10.33
N GLU A 63 -22.14 12.55 9.17
CA GLU A 63 -22.62 11.60 8.15
C GLU A 63 -21.50 11.00 7.30
N THR A 64 -20.27 11.52 7.40
CA THR A 64 -19.14 11.01 6.60
C THR A 64 -18.22 10.14 7.45
N LYS A 65 -17.99 8.91 6.97
CA LYS A 65 -17.02 7.97 7.54
C LYS A 65 -15.77 7.94 6.66
N VAL A 66 -14.59 7.95 7.25
CA VAL A 66 -13.31 7.90 6.52
C VAL A 66 -12.54 6.66 6.94
N LEU A 67 -12.19 5.83 5.97
CA LEU A 67 -11.38 4.63 6.14
C LEU A 67 -9.95 4.90 5.71
N PHE A 68 -8.99 4.61 6.59
CA PHE A 68 -7.57 4.83 6.32
C PHE A 68 -6.84 3.51 6.12
N TYR A 69 -6.08 3.45 5.05
CA TYR A 69 -5.18 2.36 4.66
C TYR A 69 -3.79 2.93 4.44
N ASN A 70 -2.75 2.12 4.57
CA ASN A 70 -1.40 2.55 4.29
C ASN A 70 -0.53 1.38 3.84
N SER A 71 0.34 1.69 2.89
CA SER A 71 1.48 0.86 2.50
C SER A 71 2.68 1.18 3.42
N LEU A 72 3.90 0.90 2.98
CA LEU A 72 5.11 1.22 3.76
C LEU A 72 5.37 2.73 3.78
N PHE A 73 5.08 3.42 2.68
CA PHE A 73 5.42 4.83 2.52
C PHE A 73 4.25 5.74 2.16
N THR A 74 3.08 5.18 1.84
CA THR A 74 1.93 5.94 1.34
C THR A 74 0.70 5.71 2.21
N TYR A 75 -0.06 6.78 2.45
CA TYR A 75 -1.36 6.75 3.09
C TYR A 75 -2.47 6.89 2.04
N TYR A 76 -3.55 6.15 2.26
CA TYR A 76 -4.75 6.15 1.44
C TYR A 76 -5.96 6.35 2.34
N ALA A 77 -6.85 7.26 1.97
CA ALA A 77 -8.10 7.48 2.68
C ALA A 77 -9.30 7.42 1.71
N PHE A 78 -10.37 6.77 2.17
CA PHE A 78 -11.63 6.65 1.44
C PHE A 78 -12.74 7.25 2.29
N SER A 79 -13.39 8.29 1.79
CA SER A 79 -14.58 8.87 2.43
C SER A 79 -15.83 8.17 1.93
N ILE A 80 -16.69 7.81 2.87
CA ILE A 80 -17.91 7.04 2.71
C ILE A 80 -19.07 7.92 3.19
N ASP A 81 -20.14 7.96 2.40
CA ASP A 81 -21.38 8.63 2.76
C ASP A 81 -22.28 7.79 3.67
N GLU A 82 -23.40 8.36 4.09
CA GLU A 82 -24.45 7.69 4.86
C GLU A 82 -25.03 6.45 4.15
N ASN A 83 -24.95 6.39 2.81
CA ASN A 83 -25.41 5.26 1.99
C ASN A 83 -24.36 4.16 1.86
N ASN A 84 -23.28 4.24 2.65
CA ASN A 84 -22.18 3.28 2.67
C ASN A 84 -21.41 3.19 1.34
N ARG A 85 -21.38 4.29 0.57
CA ARG A 85 -20.70 4.38 -0.73
C ARG A 85 -19.52 5.33 -0.68
N ILE A 86 -18.44 4.96 -1.38
CA ILE A 86 -17.26 5.82 -1.48
C ILE A 86 -17.56 7.05 -2.32
N ILE A 87 -17.40 8.23 -1.73
CA ILE A 87 -17.61 9.51 -2.40
C ILE A 87 -16.30 10.22 -2.75
N ARG A 88 -15.22 9.97 -1.99
CA ARG A 88 -13.91 10.60 -2.21
C ARG A 88 -12.76 9.64 -1.90
N LYS A 89 -11.64 9.86 -2.57
CA LYS A 89 -10.39 9.14 -2.38
C LYS A 89 -9.27 10.16 -2.19
N TYR A 90 -8.39 9.93 -1.22
CA TYR A 90 -7.22 10.76 -0.95
C TYR A 90 -5.98 9.87 -0.81
N GLN A 91 -4.84 10.35 -1.33
CA GLN A 91 -3.55 9.68 -1.26
C GLN A 91 -2.50 10.73 -0.85
N ASP A 92 -1.66 10.37 0.12
CA ASP A 92 -0.50 11.16 0.57
C ASP A 92 0.72 10.24 0.69
#